data_AF-Q0V663-F1
#
_entry.id   AF-Q0V663-F1
#
_cell.length_a   1.000
_cell.length_b   1.000
_cell.length_c   1.000
_cell.angle_alpha   90.00
_cell.angle_beta   90.00
_cell.angle_gamma   90.00
#
_symmetry.space_group_name_H-M   'P 1'
#
loop_
_entity.id
_entity.type
_entity.pdbx_description
1 polymer ?
#
loop_
_entity_poly.entity_id
_entity_poly.type
_entity_poly.pdbx_seq_one_letter_code
_entity_poly.pdbx_strand_id
1 'polypeptide(L)'
;MKRTRDEDEEAADEIKRRKRSDSNTSVQFELSEEDKLLLQLKEEESMPWKDIAARFQSDLGKTYQIPALQMRLKRLRERMRVWTETDLRALRLAHEFWAQNKFEIIAQKHANTTQMLEFGAQEKWTGRQCARKWAEMDPAPTPYTHFEQHLQPSFAPYTMSPVEPPQLFPPYMNVQ
;
A
#
# COMPACT_ATOMS: atom_id res chain seq x y z
N MET A 1 17.42 -16.83 52.46
CA MET A 1 16.82 -15.53 52.04
C MET A 1 17.72 -14.92 50.96
N LYS A 2 17.24 -14.93 49.70
CA LYS A 2 17.08 -13.78 48.77
C LYS A 2 18.42 -13.13 48.31
N ARG A 3 18.94 -13.48 47.12
CA ARG A 3 18.60 -13.01 45.74
C ARG A 3 18.98 -11.55 45.52
N THR A 4 20.15 -11.32 44.92
CA THR A 4 20.56 -10.06 44.25
C THR A 4 21.83 -10.32 43.41
N ARG A 5 21.73 -11.10 42.31
CA ARG A 5 22.76 -11.08 41.26
C ARG A 5 22.30 -11.68 39.92
N ASP A 6 21.08 -11.36 39.49
CA ASP A 6 20.58 -11.78 38.16
C ASP A 6 19.84 -10.65 37.40
N GLU A 7 19.71 -9.44 37.95
CA GLU A 7 18.90 -8.36 37.32
C GLU A 7 19.70 -7.44 36.37
N ASP A 8 21.04 -7.48 36.37
CA ASP A 8 21.87 -6.58 35.55
C ASP A 8 22.19 -7.12 34.14
N GLU A 9 22.02 -8.42 33.90
CA GLU A 9 22.40 -9.03 32.62
C GLU A 9 21.25 -9.02 31.59
N GLU A 10 19.99 -9.04 32.06
CA GLU A 10 18.80 -9.03 31.19
C GLU A 10 18.48 -7.63 30.62
N ALA A 11 18.86 -6.56 31.33
CA ALA A 11 18.64 -5.18 30.88
C ALA A 11 19.52 -4.77 29.67
N ALA A 12 20.66 -5.46 29.46
CA ALA A 12 21.59 -5.12 28.38
C ALA A 12 21.12 -5.59 27.00
N ASP A 13 20.29 -6.63 26.94
CA ASP A 13 19.83 -7.23 25.69
C ASP A 13 18.55 -6.57 25.14
N GLU A 14 17.75 -5.90 25.98
CA GLU A 14 16.52 -5.24 25.53
C GLU A 14 16.78 -3.89 24.84
N ILE A 15 17.92 -3.24 25.13
CA ILE A 15 18.30 -1.93 24.56
C ILE A 15 18.77 -2.04 23.09
N LYS A 16 19.16 -3.23 22.62
CA LYS A 16 19.71 -3.42 21.26
C LYS A 16 18.69 -3.79 20.18
N ARG A 17 17.43 -4.10 20.52
CA ARG A 17 16.44 -4.59 19.53
C ARG A 17 15.36 -3.59 19.09
N ARG A 18 15.33 -2.39 19.68
CA ARG A 18 14.40 -1.32 19.27
C ARG A 18 15.14 -0.14 18.64
N LYS A 19 15.80 -0.37 17.52
CA LYS A 19 16.04 0.70 16.54
C LYS A 19 15.85 0.17 15.13
N ARG A 20 14.61 -0.26 14.85
CA ARG A 20 14.13 -0.35 13.49
C ARG A 20 14.11 1.07 12.96
N SER A 21 15.05 1.32 12.06
CA SER A 21 15.34 2.59 11.42
C SER A 21 14.09 3.38 11.10
N ASP A 22 14.12 4.64 11.54
CA ASP A 22 13.19 5.68 11.16
C ASP A 22 12.94 5.62 9.65
N SER A 23 11.66 5.50 9.29
CA SER A 23 11.16 5.59 7.93
C SER A 23 11.57 6.92 7.35
N ASN A 24 12.70 6.92 6.66
CA ASN A 24 13.30 8.12 6.13
C ASN A 24 12.91 8.35 4.67
N THR A 25 11.61 8.35 4.41
CA THR A 25 11.03 8.88 3.19
C THR A 25 11.03 10.40 3.29
N SER A 26 12.22 11.02 3.16
CA SER A 26 12.46 12.45 2.80
C SER A 26 13.80 13.03 3.33
N VAL A 27 14.74 12.27 3.92
CA VAL A 27 16.09 12.83 4.13
C VAL A 27 16.81 12.86 2.80
N GLN A 28 17.18 14.07 2.38
CA GLN A 28 18.11 14.30 1.30
C GLN A 28 19.31 13.36 1.49
N PHE A 29 19.48 12.46 0.54
CA PHE A 29 20.53 11.48 0.54
C PHE A 29 21.88 12.20 0.41
N GLU A 30 22.61 12.32 1.53
CA GLU A 30 23.95 12.91 1.52
C GLU A 30 25.00 11.87 1.09
N LEU A 31 25.73 12.20 0.03
CA LEU A 31 26.82 11.39 -0.47
C LEU A 31 28.04 11.46 0.44
N SER A 32 28.61 10.30 0.78
CA SER A 32 29.95 10.24 1.39
C SER A 32 31.00 10.86 0.46
N GLU A 33 32.11 11.33 1.03
CA GLU A 33 33.24 11.89 0.27
C GLU A 33 33.78 10.89 -0.77
N GLU A 34 33.85 9.61 -0.40
CA GLU A 34 34.22 8.52 -1.30
C GLU A 34 33.24 8.36 -2.47
N ASP A 35 31.94 8.47 -2.22
CA ASP A 35 30.92 8.34 -3.26
C ASP A 35 30.95 9.55 -4.21
N LYS A 36 31.21 10.75 -3.69
CA LYS A 36 31.41 11.98 -4.50
C LYS A 36 32.63 11.84 -5.40
N LEU A 37 33.77 11.40 -4.85
CA LEU A 37 34.99 11.16 -5.62
C LEU A 37 34.76 10.11 -6.71
N LEU A 38 34.08 9.00 -6.38
CA LEU A 38 33.80 7.94 -7.35
C LEU A 38 32.96 8.43 -8.53
N LEU A 39 31.95 9.27 -8.28
CA LEU A 39 31.11 9.86 -9.32
C LEU A 39 31.91 10.83 -10.19
N GLN A 40 32.65 11.75 -9.58
CA GLN A 40 33.46 12.73 -10.30
C GLN A 40 34.45 12.04 -11.25
N LEU A 41 35.26 11.11 -10.73
CA LEU A 41 36.27 10.43 -11.55
C LEU A 41 35.65 9.63 -12.70
N LYS A 42 34.47 9.03 -12.48
CA LYS A 42 33.85 8.15 -13.48
C LYS A 42 32.94 8.86 -14.46
N GLU A 43 32.12 9.79 -14.01
CA GLU A 43 31.05 10.41 -14.81
C GLU A 43 31.49 11.76 -15.38
N GLU A 44 32.27 12.55 -14.63
CA GLU A 44 32.75 13.86 -15.08
C GLU A 44 34.09 13.74 -15.82
N GLU A 45 35.07 13.07 -15.21
CA GLU A 45 36.42 12.91 -15.78
C GLU A 45 36.56 11.69 -16.70
N SER A 46 35.53 10.82 -16.76
CA SER A 46 35.48 9.62 -17.63
C SER A 46 36.69 8.68 -17.52
N MET A 47 37.31 8.57 -16.35
CA MET A 47 38.52 7.78 -16.17
C MET A 47 38.31 6.26 -16.30
N PRO A 48 39.35 5.52 -16.73
CA PRO A 48 39.34 4.07 -16.67
C PRO A 48 39.46 3.59 -15.22
N TRP A 49 38.91 2.41 -14.93
CA TRP A 49 38.84 1.88 -13.57
C TRP A 49 40.18 1.71 -12.85
N LYS A 50 41.25 1.44 -13.61
CA LYS A 50 42.61 1.30 -13.06
C LYS A 50 43.10 2.61 -12.46
N ASP A 51 42.88 3.72 -13.16
CA ASP A 51 43.33 5.04 -12.73
C ASP A 51 42.46 5.56 -11.58
N ILE A 52 41.17 5.23 -11.58
CA ILE A 52 40.28 5.48 -10.43
C ILE A 52 40.80 4.77 -9.18
N ALA A 53 41.16 3.49 -9.26
CA ALA A 53 41.70 2.76 -8.11
C ALA A 53 43.00 3.38 -7.57
N ALA A 54 43.87 3.86 -8.48
CA ALA A 54 45.07 4.60 -8.10
C ALA A 54 44.74 5.94 -7.39
N ARG A 55 43.76 6.71 -7.89
CA ARG A 55 43.28 7.95 -7.24
C ARG A 55 42.72 7.69 -5.84
N PHE A 56 41.97 6.61 -5.65
CA PHE A 56 41.50 6.22 -4.30
C PHE A 56 42.65 5.90 -3.34
N GLN A 57 43.74 5.32 -3.85
CA GLN A 57 44.93 5.06 -3.05
C GLN A 57 45.72 6.34 -2.76
N SER A 58 45.88 7.25 -3.72
CA SER A 58 46.62 8.50 -3.53
C SER A 58 45.88 9.50 -2.65
N ASP A 59 44.58 9.69 -2.91
CA ASP A 59 43.80 10.80 -2.36
C ASP A 59 43.24 10.43 -0.98
N LEU A 60 42.90 9.16 -0.77
CA LEU A 60 42.25 8.67 0.46
C LEU A 60 43.06 7.62 1.21
N GLY A 61 44.20 7.17 0.67
CA GLY A 61 44.99 6.09 1.27
C GLY A 61 44.30 4.72 1.24
N LYS A 62 43.23 4.55 0.45
CA LYS A 62 42.41 3.33 0.43
C LYS A 62 42.63 2.52 -0.82
N THR A 63 42.93 1.24 -0.65
CA THR A 63 43.09 0.30 -1.76
C THR A 63 41.79 -0.44 -2.02
N TYR A 64 41.21 -0.23 -3.20
CA TYR A 64 40.01 -0.92 -3.63
C TYR A 64 40.28 -1.79 -4.86
N GLN A 65 39.68 -2.98 -4.87
CA GLN A 65 39.63 -3.81 -6.07
C GLN A 65 38.62 -3.20 -7.06
N ILE A 66 38.94 -3.24 -8.36
CA ILE A 66 38.08 -2.68 -9.42
C ILE A 66 36.62 -3.20 -9.34
N PRO A 67 36.35 -4.51 -9.14
CA PRO A 67 34.97 -4.99 -9.01
C PRO A 67 34.22 -4.37 -7.82
N ALA A 68 34.91 -4.05 -6.73
CA ALA A 68 34.30 -3.40 -5.57
C ALA A 68 33.87 -1.96 -5.91
N LEU A 69 34.71 -1.19 -6.62
CA LEU A 69 34.36 0.16 -7.09
C LEU A 69 33.20 0.14 -8.11
N GLN A 70 33.20 -0.83 -9.02
CA GLN A 70 32.11 -1.03 -9.98
C GLN A 70 30.79 -1.30 -9.28
N MET A 71 30.79 -2.24 -8.32
CA MET A 71 29.60 -2.55 -7.54
C MET A 71 29.14 -1.38 -6.68
N ARG A 72 30.08 -0.63 -6.10
CA ARG A 72 29.78 0.57 -5.33
C ARG A 72 29.10 1.63 -6.20
N LEU A 73 29.66 1.94 -7.37
CA LEU A 73 29.05 2.89 -8.31
C LEU A 73 27.66 2.41 -8.77
N LYS A 74 27.52 1.12 -9.09
CA LYS A 74 26.23 0.54 -9.49
C LYS A 74 25.16 0.78 -8.44
N ARG A 75 25.45 0.49 -7.16
CA ARG A 75 24.52 0.70 -6.04
C ARG A 75 24.29 2.18 -5.78
N LEU A 76 25.32 3.00 -5.93
CA LEU A 76 25.23 4.44 -5.77
C LEU A 76 24.25 5.05 -6.78
N ARG A 77 24.34 4.68 -8.06
CA ARG A 77 23.41 5.12 -9.11
C ARG A 77 21.97 4.72 -8.81
N GLU A 78 21.75 3.50 -8.31
CA GLU A 78 20.41 3.07 -7.92
C GLU A 78 19.86 3.89 -6.75
N ARG A 79 20.67 4.17 -5.73
CA ARG A 79 20.27 5.02 -4.59
C ARG A 79 19.95 6.45 -5.00
N MET A 80 20.68 6.98 -5.99
CA MET A 80 20.47 8.34 -6.52
C MET A 80 19.33 8.42 -7.54
N ARG A 81 18.68 7.30 -7.87
CA ARG A 81 17.61 7.29 -8.87
C ARG A 81 16.45 8.15 -8.40
N VAL A 82 16.17 9.20 -9.17
CA VAL A 82 15.01 10.07 -8.95
C VAL A 82 13.86 9.56 -9.81
N TRP A 83 12.70 9.39 -9.20
CA TRP A 83 11.46 9.14 -9.93
C TRP A 83 11.05 10.42 -10.66
N THR A 84 10.96 10.35 -11.98
CA THR A 84 10.49 11.49 -12.77
C THR A 84 8.97 11.60 -12.69
N GLU A 85 8.40 12.76 -12.99
CA GLU A 85 6.93 12.91 -13.05
C GLU A 85 6.31 11.97 -14.11
N THR A 86 7.04 11.68 -15.18
CA THR A 86 6.63 10.68 -16.18
C THR A 86 6.55 9.29 -15.56
N ASP A 87 7.54 8.88 -14.77
CA ASP A 87 7.54 7.59 -14.08
C ASP A 87 6.37 7.50 -13.09
N LEU A 88 6.13 8.56 -12.32
CA LEU A 88 5.02 8.63 -11.37
C LEU A 88 3.67 8.57 -12.07
N ARG A 89 3.49 9.29 -13.18
CA ARG A 89 2.27 9.24 -13.99
C ARG A 89 2.05 7.85 -14.58
N ALA A 90 3.10 7.24 -15.15
CA ALA A 90 3.04 5.89 -15.69
C ALA A 90 2.67 4.88 -14.59
N LEU A 91 3.25 5.00 -13.40
CA LEU A 91 2.92 4.16 -12.25
C LEU A 91 1.45 4.30 -11.85
N ARG A 92 0.93 5.53 -11.77
CA ARG A 92 -0.49 5.77 -11.46
C ARG A 92 -1.41 5.12 -12.48
N LEU A 93 -1.15 5.34 -13.78
CA LEU A 93 -1.95 4.75 -14.86
C LEU A 93 -1.88 3.22 -14.88
N ALA A 94 -0.69 2.64 -14.67
CA ALA A 94 -0.51 1.20 -14.59
C ALA A 94 -1.27 0.60 -13.40
N HIS A 95 -1.22 1.28 -12.25
CA HIS A 95 -1.96 0.85 -11.06
C HIS A 95 -3.48 0.95 -11.27
N GLU A 96 -3.97 2.04 -11.86
CA GLU A 96 -5.39 2.21 -12.19
C GLU A 96 -5.86 1.14 -13.18
N PHE A 97 -5.09 0.91 -14.25
CA PHE A 97 -5.37 -0.15 -15.22
C PHE A 97 -5.44 -1.52 -14.55
N TRP A 98 -4.47 -1.85 -13.69
CA TRP A 98 -4.51 -3.10 -12.93
C TRP A 98 -5.74 -3.18 -12.03
N ALA A 99 -6.08 -2.12 -11.30
CA ALA A 99 -7.23 -2.13 -10.40
C ALA A 99 -8.55 -2.39 -11.14
N GLN A 100 -8.73 -1.82 -12.33
CA GLN A 100 -9.90 -2.03 -13.18
C GLN A 100 -9.91 -3.42 -13.83
N ASN A 101 -8.74 -3.94 -14.20
CA ASN A 101 -8.61 -5.16 -15.00
C ASN A 101 -8.10 -6.38 -14.21
N LYS A 102 -7.94 -6.29 -12.88
CA LYS A 102 -7.30 -7.35 -12.07
C LYS A 102 -7.93 -8.73 -12.28
N PHE A 103 -9.25 -8.80 -12.42
CA PHE A 103 -9.95 -10.06 -12.64
C PHE A 103 -9.83 -10.56 -14.08
N GLU A 104 -9.78 -9.65 -15.06
CA GLU A 104 -9.42 -10.02 -16.43
C GLU A 104 -7.98 -10.54 -16.48
N ILE A 105 -7.04 -9.94 -15.76
CA ILE A 105 -5.65 -10.41 -15.66
C ILE A 105 -5.57 -11.79 -15.00
N ILE A 106 -6.34 -12.05 -13.93
CA ILE A 106 -6.46 -13.37 -13.28
C ILE A 106 -7.01 -14.41 -14.27
N ALA A 107 -8.02 -14.02 -15.05
CA ALA A 107 -8.64 -14.88 -16.05
C ALA A 107 -7.75 -15.12 -17.29
N GLN A 108 -6.91 -14.17 -17.68
CA GLN A 108 -6.26 -14.15 -18.99
C GLN A 108 -4.84 -14.69 -19.05
N LYS A 109 -4.07 -14.72 -17.96
CA LYS A 109 -2.62 -14.95 -18.06
C LYS A 109 -2.22 -16.42 -18.30
N HIS A 110 -2.70 -17.00 -19.39
CA HIS A 110 -1.96 -17.52 -20.55
C HIS A 110 -2.98 -18.20 -21.48
N ALA A 111 -2.83 -18.06 -22.80
CA ALA A 111 -3.82 -18.48 -23.81
C ALA A 111 -4.27 -19.96 -23.74
N ASN A 112 -3.62 -20.81 -22.95
CA ASN A 112 -4.08 -22.17 -22.63
C ASN A 112 -4.02 -22.57 -21.15
N THR A 113 -3.62 -21.68 -20.25
CA THR A 113 -3.56 -21.94 -18.79
C THR A 113 -3.89 -20.65 -18.06
N THR A 114 -5.06 -20.56 -17.42
CA THR A 114 -5.36 -19.44 -16.53
C THR A 114 -4.65 -19.68 -15.19
N GLN A 115 -4.33 -18.62 -14.42
CA GLN A 115 -3.82 -18.81 -13.04
C GLN A 115 -4.74 -19.71 -12.22
N MET A 116 -6.05 -19.63 -12.48
CA MET A 116 -7.02 -20.51 -11.85
C MET A 116 -6.80 -21.98 -12.24
N LEU A 117 -6.50 -22.29 -13.50
CA LEU A 117 -6.15 -23.65 -13.93
C LEU A 117 -4.84 -24.14 -13.26
N GLU A 118 -3.84 -23.26 -13.09
CA GLU A 118 -2.61 -23.60 -12.34
C GLU A 118 -2.92 -23.92 -10.87
N PHE A 119 -3.89 -23.23 -10.27
CA PHE A 119 -4.37 -23.50 -8.92
C PHE A 119 -5.45 -24.61 -8.85
N GLY A 120 -5.59 -25.41 -9.91
CA GLY A 120 -6.45 -26.61 -9.91
C GLY A 120 -7.91 -26.36 -10.26
N ALA A 121 -8.27 -25.18 -10.78
CA ALA A 121 -9.57 -25.01 -11.41
C ALA A 121 -9.69 -25.96 -12.61
N GLN A 122 -10.87 -26.55 -12.78
CA GLN A 122 -11.13 -27.54 -13.82
C GLN A 122 -11.59 -26.89 -15.13
N GLU A 123 -11.95 -25.60 -15.09
CA GLU A 123 -12.50 -24.86 -16.22
C GLU A 123 -11.99 -23.42 -16.28
N LYS A 124 -12.13 -22.81 -17.46
CA LYS A 124 -11.74 -21.41 -17.69
C LYS A 124 -12.83 -20.48 -17.18
N TRP A 125 -12.44 -19.51 -16.36
CA TRP A 125 -13.33 -18.47 -15.83
C TRP A 125 -13.04 -17.14 -16.49
N THR A 126 -14.08 -16.39 -16.84
CA THR A 126 -13.97 -15.00 -17.32
C THR A 126 -13.69 -14.06 -16.15
N GLY A 127 -13.09 -12.89 -16.42
CA GLY A 127 -12.83 -11.90 -15.36
C GLY A 127 -14.09 -11.48 -14.61
N ARG A 128 -15.23 -11.38 -15.29
CA ARG A 128 -16.54 -11.11 -14.65
C ARG A 128 -16.95 -12.18 -13.64
N GLN A 129 -16.74 -13.46 -13.95
CA GLN A 129 -17.09 -14.55 -13.04
C GLN A 129 -16.16 -14.55 -11.82
N CYS A 130 -14.86 -14.31 -12.04
CA CYS A 130 -13.88 -14.16 -10.96
C CYS A 130 -14.25 -12.99 -10.03
N ALA A 131 -14.61 -11.84 -10.60
CA ALA A 131 -14.99 -10.64 -9.85
C ALA A 131 -16.22 -10.88 -8.97
N ARG A 132 -17.27 -11.49 -9.52
CA ARG A 132 -18.48 -11.83 -8.78
C ARG A 132 -18.18 -12.79 -7.63
N LYS A 133 -17.40 -13.84 -7.91
CA LYS A 133 -17.08 -14.84 -6.88
C LYS A 133 -16.21 -14.27 -5.77
N TRP A 134 -15.27 -13.39 -6.12
CA TRP A 134 -14.46 -12.68 -5.13
C TRP A 134 -15.30 -11.81 -4.20
N ALA A 135 -16.26 -11.05 -4.74
CA ALA A 135 -17.15 -10.20 -3.93
C ALA A 135 -18.03 -10.98 -2.93
N GLU A 136 -18.35 -12.25 -3.23
CA GLU A 136 -19.07 -13.14 -2.30
C GLU A 136 -18.17 -13.66 -1.17
N MET A 137 -16.89 -13.94 -1.47
CA MET A 137 -15.94 -14.53 -0.52
C MET A 137 -15.28 -13.49 0.39
N ASP A 138 -15.07 -12.29 -0.15
CA ASP A 138 -14.48 -11.15 0.53
C ASP A 138 -15.48 -9.99 0.45
N PRO A 139 -16.53 -10.00 1.29
CA PRO A 139 -17.34 -8.82 1.48
C PRO A 139 -16.39 -7.76 2.03
N ALA A 140 -16.04 -6.79 1.19
CA ALA A 140 -15.19 -5.67 1.57
C ALA A 140 -15.63 -5.19 2.96
N PRO A 141 -14.71 -4.89 3.89
CA PRO A 141 -15.09 -4.39 5.20
C PRO A 141 -16.00 -3.20 4.97
N THR A 142 -17.29 -3.39 5.26
CA THR A 142 -18.32 -2.38 5.06
C THR A 142 -17.84 -1.16 5.83
N PRO A 143 -17.49 -0.03 5.19
CA PRO A 143 -17.44 1.20 5.94
C PRO A 143 -18.82 1.34 6.57
N TYR A 144 -18.83 1.49 7.89
CA TYR A 144 -20.00 1.62 8.74
C TYR A 144 -20.79 2.88 8.34
N THR A 145 -21.51 2.81 7.23
CA THR A 145 -22.39 3.85 6.70
C THR A 145 -23.52 3.18 5.91
N HIS A 146 -24.20 2.21 6.51
CA HIS A 146 -25.50 1.77 6.02
C HIS A 146 -26.39 1.27 7.16
N PHE A 147 -26.70 2.18 8.07
CA PHE A 147 -27.79 2.01 9.04
C PHE A 147 -28.77 3.19 8.96
N GLU A 148 -29.07 3.69 7.76
CA GLU A 148 -30.02 4.78 7.60
C GLU A 148 -30.70 4.74 6.23
N GLN A 149 -31.49 3.69 5.95
CA GLN A 149 -32.43 3.71 4.83
C GLN A 149 -33.52 2.65 4.96
N HIS A 150 -34.42 2.80 5.95
CA HIS A 150 -35.75 2.15 5.96
C HIS A 150 -36.85 3.03 6.61
N LEU A 151 -36.72 4.36 6.60
CA LEU A 151 -37.84 5.27 6.87
C LEU A 151 -38.24 5.94 5.55
N GLN A 152 -39.26 5.38 4.93
CA GLN A 152 -39.95 5.87 3.72
C GLN A 152 -40.45 7.31 3.91
N PRO A 153 -40.21 8.24 2.96
CA PRO A 153 -40.90 9.51 2.88
C PRO A 153 -42.14 9.36 2.00
N SER A 154 -43.33 9.22 2.61
CA SER A 154 -44.61 9.35 1.89
C SER A 154 -45.04 10.82 1.89
N PHE A 155 -44.95 11.45 0.73
CA PHE A 155 -45.59 12.73 0.44
C PHE A 155 -47.12 12.61 0.62
N ALA A 156 -47.71 13.48 1.43
CA ALA A 156 -49.15 13.72 1.45
C ALA A 156 -49.40 15.24 1.41
N PRO A 157 -50.07 15.79 0.38
CA PRO A 157 -50.42 17.20 0.33
C PRO A 157 -51.92 17.36 0.57
N TYR A 158 -52.40 17.54 1.80
CA TYR A 158 -53.77 18.04 1.98
C TYR A 158 -53.92 18.88 3.27
N THR A 159 -54.22 20.14 2.99
CA THR A 159 -54.92 21.17 3.76
C THR A 159 -55.55 20.73 5.08
N MET A 160 -55.13 21.39 6.17
CA MET A 160 -55.82 21.42 7.45
C MET A 160 -57.27 21.93 7.29
N SER A 161 -58.25 21.17 7.77
CA SER A 161 -59.63 21.64 8.01
C SER A 161 -60.11 21.07 9.34
N PRO A 162 -60.59 21.90 10.29
CA PRO A 162 -61.05 21.43 11.59
C PRO A 162 -62.51 20.98 11.49
N VAL A 163 -62.80 19.72 11.83
CA VAL A 163 -64.18 19.22 11.97
C VAL A 163 -64.42 18.82 13.41
N GLU A 164 -65.27 19.61 14.07
CA GLU A 164 -65.95 19.32 15.34
C GLU A 164 -66.85 18.07 15.23
N PRO A 165 -67.22 17.44 16.36
CA PRO A 165 -67.57 16.02 16.46
C PRO A 165 -69.08 15.75 16.28
N PRO A 166 -69.48 14.50 15.97
CA PRO A 166 -70.82 14.04 16.30
C PRO A 166 -70.84 12.78 17.18
N GLN A 167 -71.25 13.00 18.44
CA GLN A 167 -72.36 12.34 19.14
C GLN A 167 -72.46 10.79 19.06
N LEU A 168 -71.98 10.11 20.10
CA LEU A 168 -72.41 8.76 20.46
C LEU A 168 -73.67 8.87 21.34
N PHE A 169 -74.85 8.57 20.79
CA PHE A 169 -76.06 8.35 21.58
C PHE A 169 -76.17 6.89 22.04
N PRO A 170 -76.55 6.62 23.30
CA PRO A 170 -76.79 5.28 23.82
C PRO A 170 -78.15 4.71 23.37
N PRO A 171 -78.33 3.37 23.43
CA PRO A 171 -79.59 2.72 23.06
C PRO A 171 -80.68 2.98 24.11
N TYR A 172 -81.89 3.22 23.60
CA TYR A 172 -83.10 3.63 24.31
C TYR A 172 -83.76 2.45 25.06
N MET A 173 -84.15 2.72 26.31
CA MET A 173 -85.34 2.28 27.06
C MET A 173 -85.63 0.79 27.34
N ASN A 174 -85.92 0.50 28.62
CA ASN A 174 -87.29 0.16 29.02
C ASN A 174 -87.58 0.40 30.52
N VAL A 175 -88.58 1.27 30.74
CA VAL A 175 -89.66 1.27 31.75
C VAL A 175 -89.66 0.23 32.88
N GLN A 176 -89.79 0.68 34.14
CA GLN A 176 -91.07 0.87 34.84
C GLN A 176 -90.89 1.69 36.14
#